data_AF-A0A4T2BZL8-F1
#
_entry.id   AF-A0A4T2BZL8-F1
#
_cell.length_a   1.000
_cell.length_b   1.000
_cell.length_c   1.000
_cell.angle_alpha   90.00
_cell.angle_beta   90.00
_cell.angle_gamma   90.00
#
_symmetry.space_group_name_H-M   'P 1'
#
loop_
_entity.id
_entity.type
_entity.pdbx_description
1 polymer ?
#
loop_
_entity_poly.entity_id
_entity_poly.type
_entity_poly.pdbx_seq_one_letter_code
_entity_poly.pdbx_strand_id
1 'polypeptide(L)'
;MKTHAQTENGRLHDPAAIRKVANRLKRAHGQLAAVIAAVESGGDCRDVVTQLAAVSSALDKAGFAIVSTALRQCITDEPTTDTTQENIGRGKLTVDELEKLFLTLA
;
A
#
# COMPACT_ATOMS: atom_id res chain seq x y z
N MET A 1 20.93 9.90 29.02
CA MET A 1 20.70 8.81 28.05
C MET A 1 19.36 8.15 28.39
N LYS A 2 18.25 8.61 27.80
CA LYS A 2 16.94 7.96 27.98
C LYS A 2 16.42 7.58 26.60
N THR A 3 16.17 6.30 26.45
CA THR A 3 15.92 5.52 25.24
C THR A 3 14.67 6.01 24.50
N HIS A 4 14.80 6.25 23.21
CA HIS A 4 13.69 6.49 22.29
C HIS A 4 12.88 5.19 22.13
N ALA A 5 11.74 5.09 22.82
CA ALA A 5 10.72 4.08 22.52
C ALA A 5 9.98 4.54 21.25
N GLN A 6 10.32 3.95 20.10
CA GLN A 6 9.71 4.23 18.81
C GLN A 6 8.48 3.36 18.59
N THR A 7 7.42 4.01 18.10
CA THR A 7 6.16 3.51 17.57
C THR A 7 6.31 2.36 16.56
N GLU A 8 5.73 1.17 16.84
CA GLU A 8 5.87 -0.03 15.99
C GLU A 8 4.60 -0.46 15.22
N ASN A 9 3.42 0.10 15.46
CA ASN A 9 2.14 -0.46 14.96
C ASN A 9 1.61 0.06 13.60
N GLY A 10 2.48 0.64 12.76
CA GLY A 10 2.14 1.13 11.41
C GLY A 10 3.03 0.57 10.29
N ARG A 11 3.71 -0.55 10.52
CA ARG A 11 4.65 -1.15 9.57
C ARG A 11 4.08 -2.45 9.01
N LEU A 12 4.33 -2.68 7.72
CA LEU A 12 4.10 -3.99 7.09
C LEU A 12 5.12 -4.95 7.72
N HIS A 13 4.69 -5.80 8.66
CA HIS A 13 5.61 -6.62 9.48
C HIS A 13 5.84 -8.03 8.94
N ASP A 14 5.04 -8.48 7.96
CA ASP A 14 5.20 -9.78 7.33
C ASP A 14 6.21 -9.71 6.16
N PRO A 15 7.41 -10.32 6.29
CA PRO A 15 8.42 -10.30 5.23
C PRO A 15 7.93 -10.91 3.91
N ALA A 16 7.03 -11.88 3.95
CA ALA A 16 6.47 -12.52 2.75
C ALA A 16 5.51 -11.56 2.03
N ALA A 17 4.62 -10.89 2.77
CA ALA A 17 3.75 -9.84 2.22
C ALA A 17 4.57 -8.67 1.65
N ILE A 18 5.59 -8.19 2.38
CA ILE A 18 6.51 -7.14 1.91
C ILE A 18 7.13 -7.52 0.58
N ARG A 19 7.70 -8.72 0.48
CA ARG A 19 8.34 -9.20 -0.75
C ARG A 19 7.33 -9.29 -1.91
N LYS A 20 6.12 -9.78 -1.64
CA LYS A 20 5.06 -9.89 -2.65
C LYS A 20 4.61 -8.52 -3.17
N VAL A 21 4.40 -7.55 -2.28
CA VAL A 21 4.06 -6.17 -2.63
C VAL A 21 5.20 -5.51 -3.40
N ALA A 22 6.44 -5.61 -2.91
CA ALA A 22 7.61 -5.04 -3.57
C ALA A 22 7.78 -5.59 -4.99
N ASN A 23 7.55 -6.89 -5.20
CA ASN A 23 7.60 -7.48 -6.54
C ASN A 23 6.50 -6.97 -7.48
N ARG A 24 5.31 -6.63 -6.96
CA ARG A 24 4.24 -6.00 -7.76
C ARG A 24 4.62 -4.58 -8.16
N LEU A 25 5.10 -3.77 -7.20
CA LEU A 25 5.53 -2.40 -7.44
C LEU A 25 6.71 -2.33 -8.43
N LYS A 26 7.69 -3.23 -8.31
CA LYS A 26 8.81 -3.32 -9.28
C LYS A 26 8.34 -3.60 -10.71
N ARG A 27 7.30 -4.42 -10.88
CA ARG A 27 6.71 -4.67 -12.21
C ARG A 27 5.99 -3.43 -12.73
N ALA A 28 5.16 -2.78 -11.90
CA ALA A 28 4.49 -1.54 -12.28
C ALA A 28 5.50 -0.44 -12.67
N HIS A 29 6.62 -0.35 -11.95
CA HIS A 29 7.72 0.55 -12.29
C HIS A 29 8.32 0.26 -13.67
N GLY A 30 8.57 -1.02 -13.99
CA GLY A 30 9.06 -1.41 -15.32
C GLY A 30 8.06 -1.07 -16.44
N GLN A 31 6.77 -1.25 -16.20
CA GLN A 31 5.72 -0.87 -17.13
C GLN A 31 5.65 0.66 -17.31
N LEU A 32 5.74 1.43 -16.22
CA LEU A 32 5.76 2.89 -16.28
C LEU A 32 6.98 3.41 -17.04
N ALA A 33 8.16 2.82 -16.83
CA ALA A 33 9.36 3.15 -17.59
C ALA A 33 9.16 2.94 -19.10
N ALA A 34 8.47 1.87 -19.50
CA ALA A 34 8.14 1.63 -20.91
C ALA A 34 7.15 2.69 -21.45
N VAL A 35 6.15 3.09 -20.67
CA VAL A 35 5.21 4.17 -21.06
C VAL A 35 5.96 5.49 -21.26
N ILE A 36 6.87 5.84 -20.35
CA ILE A 36 7.68 7.07 -20.46
C ILE A 36 8.49 7.04 -21.75
N ALA A 37 9.18 5.93 -22.04
CA ALA A 37 9.95 5.78 -23.28
C ALA A 37 9.06 5.86 -24.53
N ALA A 38 7.84 5.31 -24.49
CA ALA A 38 6.88 5.41 -25.58
C ALA A 38 6.44 6.86 -25.82
N VAL A 39 6.23 7.65 -24.76
CA VAL A 39 5.92 9.09 -24.88
C VAL A 39 7.10 9.88 -25.44
N GLU A 40 8.30 9.68 -24.91
CA GLU A 40 9.51 10.39 -25.34
C GLU A 40 9.90 10.10 -26.78
N SER A 41 9.60 8.90 -27.27
CA SER A 41 9.83 8.50 -28.67
C SER A 41 8.71 8.91 -29.64
N GLY A 42 7.66 9.60 -29.16
CA GLY A 42 6.52 10.01 -29.98
C GLY A 42 5.64 8.83 -30.43
N GLY A 43 5.49 7.83 -29.57
CA GLY A 43 4.69 6.64 -29.82
C GLY A 43 3.20 6.94 -30.05
N ASP A 44 2.50 5.95 -30.60
CA ASP A 44 1.07 6.08 -30.89
C ASP A 44 0.24 6.37 -29.63
N CYS A 45 -0.69 7.32 -29.75
CA CYS A 45 -1.50 7.80 -28.63
C CYS A 45 -2.36 6.66 -28.02
N ARG A 46 -2.95 5.80 -28.85
CA ARG A 46 -3.79 4.69 -28.38
C ARG A 46 -2.95 3.66 -27.63
N ASP A 47 -1.76 3.36 -28.13
CA ASP A 47 -0.84 2.44 -27.47
C ASP A 47 -0.37 2.97 -26.12
N VAL A 48 0.05 4.24 -26.06
CA VAL A 48 0.46 4.91 -24.81
C VAL A 48 -0.66 4.89 -23.77
N VAL A 49 -1.89 5.25 -24.16
CA VAL A 49 -3.05 5.24 -23.25
C VAL A 49 -3.37 3.82 -22.77
N THR A 50 -3.28 2.83 -23.65
CA THR A 50 -3.52 1.41 -23.29
C THR A 50 -2.47 0.92 -22.29
N GLN A 51 -1.19 1.23 -22.51
CA GLN A 51 -0.12 0.86 -21.60
C GLN A 51 -0.26 1.59 -20.25
N LEU A 52 -0.63 2.88 -20.26
CA LEU A 52 -0.87 3.65 -19.04
C LEU A 52 -2.03 3.05 -18.21
N ALA A 53 -3.12 2.65 -18.86
CA ALA A 53 -4.22 1.96 -18.19
C ALA A 53 -3.78 0.63 -17.55
N ALA A 54 -2.89 -0.11 -18.22
CA ALA A 54 -2.29 -1.33 -17.66
C ALA A 54 -1.42 -1.04 -16.42
N VAL A 55 -0.65 0.07 -16.43
CA VAL A 55 0.12 0.53 -15.26
C VAL A 55 -0.82 0.88 -14.10
N SER A 56 -1.90 1.63 -14.35
CA SER A 56 -2.89 1.98 -13.33
C SER A 56 -3.46 0.72 -12.67
N SER A 57 -3.94 -0.24 -13.47
CA SER A 57 -4.48 -1.50 -12.96
C SER A 57 -3.44 -2.30 -12.14
N ALA A 58 -2.16 -2.24 -12.51
CA ALA A 58 -1.10 -2.89 -11.75
C ALA A 58 -0.85 -2.21 -10.39
N LEU A 59 -0.94 -0.88 -10.34
CA LEU A 59 -0.85 -0.09 -9.11
C LEU A 59 -2.04 -0.36 -8.20
N ASP A 60 -3.27 -0.38 -8.73
CA ASP A 60 -4.49 -0.66 -7.95
C ASP A 60 -4.38 -2.04 -7.28
N LYS A 61 -3.98 -3.06 -8.04
CA LYS A 61 -3.74 -4.42 -7.51
C LYS A 61 -2.63 -4.47 -6.47
N ALA A 62 -1.64 -3.60 -6.53
CA ALA A 62 -0.61 -3.49 -5.51
C ALA A 62 -1.17 -2.79 -4.26
N GLY A 63 -1.92 -1.70 -4.43
CA GLY A 63 -2.61 -0.96 -3.37
C GLY A 63 -3.57 -1.86 -2.59
N PHE A 64 -4.45 -2.60 -3.26
CA PHE A 64 -5.36 -3.55 -2.61
C PHE A 64 -4.62 -4.63 -1.82
N ALA A 65 -3.46 -5.11 -2.30
CA ALA A 65 -2.66 -6.07 -1.57
C ALA A 65 -2.05 -5.47 -0.29
N ILE A 66 -1.63 -4.20 -0.33
CA ILE A 66 -1.12 -3.47 0.84
C ILE A 66 -2.24 -3.28 1.87
N VAL A 67 -3.38 -2.73 1.45
CA VAL A 67 -4.52 -2.44 2.32
C VAL A 67 -5.08 -3.72 2.94
N SER A 68 -5.25 -4.80 2.16
CA SER A 68 -5.71 -6.10 2.70
C SER A 68 -4.72 -6.73 3.68
N THR A 69 -3.41 -6.52 3.49
CA THR A 69 -2.39 -6.96 4.45
C THR A 69 -2.48 -6.14 5.73
N ALA A 70 -2.61 -4.82 5.61
CA ALA A 70 -2.78 -3.92 6.75
C ALA A 70 -4.07 -4.24 7.54
N LEU A 71 -5.20 -4.46 6.85
CA LEU A 71 -6.46 -4.90 7.46
C LEU A 71 -6.28 -6.19 8.25
N ARG A 72 -5.64 -7.21 7.68
CA ARG A 72 -5.34 -8.46 8.41
C ARG A 72 -4.46 -8.21 9.63
N GLN A 73 -3.42 -7.39 9.52
CA GLN A 73 -2.52 -7.14 10.65
C GLN A 73 -3.20 -6.34 11.75
N CYS A 74 -3.98 -5.31 11.41
CA CYS A 74 -4.64 -4.44 12.39
C CYS A 74 -5.90 -5.06 13.03
N ILE A 75 -6.60 -5.96 12.35
CA ILE A 75 -7.84 -6.59 12.84
C ILE A 75 -7.56 -7.89 13.63
N THR A 76 -6.48 -8.61 13.30
CA THR A 76 -6.18 -9.91 13.95
C THR A 76 -5.34 -9.78 15.22
N ASP A 77 -4.80 -8.59 15.51
CA ASP A 77 -4.23 -8.27 16.82
C ASP A 77 -5.39 -8.10 17.83
N GLU A 78 -5.85 -9.21 18.42
CA GLU A 78 -6.72 -9.17 19.60
C GLU A 78 -6.08 -8.26 20.66
N PRO A 79 -6.87 -7.46 21.39
CA PRO A 79 -6.36 -6.70 22.50
C PRO A 79 -5.90 -7.70 23.57
N THR A 80 -4.60 -7.91 23.69
CA THR A 80 -4.03 -8.46 24.92
C THR A 80 -4.38 -7.48 26.03
N THR A 81 -5.43 -7.83 26.77
CA THR A 81 -5.87 -7.34 28.07
C THR A 81 -4.92 -6.33 28.73
N ASP A 82 -5.14 -5.03 28.47
CA ASP A 82 -4.90 -3.88 29.38
C ASP A 82 -4.82 -2.58 28.58
N THR A 83 -5.91 -2.15 27.96
CA THR A 83 -5.98 -0.77 27.48
C THR A 83 -7.35 -0.20 27.79
N THR A 84 -7.41 0.43 28.96
CA THR A 84 -8.39 1.44 29.34
C THR A 84 -8.68 2.35 28.14
N GLN A 85 -9.97 2.63 27.93
CA GLN A 85 -10.60 3.29 26.77
C GLN A 85 -10.09 4.70 26.39
N GLU A 86 -8.95 5.17 26.92
CA GLU A 86 -8.50 6.57 26.78
C GLU A 86 -7.38 6.80 25.76
N ASN A 87 -6.89 5.77 25.05
CA ASN A 87 -5.80 5.92 24.06
C ASN A 87 -6.16 5.44 22.64
N ILE A 88 -7.45 5.49 22.27
CA ILE A 88 -7.89 5.32 20.87
C ILE A 88 -7.61 6.63 20.13
N GLY A 89 -6.37 6.89 19.74
CA GLY A 89 -6.10 8.13 19.01
C GLY A 89 -4.78 8.30 18.29
N ARG A 90 -3.75 7.46 18.50
CA ARG A 90 -2.42 7.74 17.92
C ARG A 90 -1.60 6.56 17.39
N GLY A 91 -2.14 5.35 17.28
CA GLY A 91 -1.30 4.19 16.93
C GLY A 91 -1.94 2.96 16.32
N LYS A 92 -3.22 2.99 15.95
CA LYS A 92 -3.87 1.90 15.20
C LYS A 92 -4.51 2.52 13.97
N LEU A 93 -4.19 2.02 12.77
CA LEU A 93 -4.99 2.34 11.59
C LEU A 93 -6.42 1.88 11.89
N THR A 94 -7.33 2.84 11.95
CA THR A 94 -8.75 2.56 12.20
C THR A 94 -9.40 1.99 10.93
N VAL A 95 -10.53 1.29 11.09
CA VAL A 95 -11.30 0.77 9.94
C VAL A 95 -11.70 1.90 9.00
N ASP A 96 -12.08 3.06 9.55
CA ASP A 96 -12.45 4.26 8.77
C ASP A 96 -11.28 4.84 7.96
N GLU A 97 -10.06 4.81 8.51
CA GLU A 97 -8.84 5.22 7.78
C GLU A 97 -8.50 4.22 6.66
N LEU A 98 -8.71 2.93 6.89
CA LEU A 98 -8.52 1.89 5.88
C LEU A 98 -9.57 1.99 4.77
N GLU A 99 -10.82 2.30 5.10
CA GLU A 99 -11.88 2.57 4.14
C GLU A 99 -11.55 3.79 3.29
N LYS A 100 -11.12 4.90 3.89
CA LYS A 100 -10.68 6.10 3.16
C LYS A 100 -9.52 5.78 2.20
N LEU A 101 -8.50 5.05 2.66
CA LEU A 101 -7.38 4.64 1.81
C LEU A 101 -7.83 3.74 0.65
N PHE A 102 -8.78 2.84 0.90
CA PHE A 102 -9.35 1.98 -0.13
C PHE A 102 -10.14 2.79 -1.17
N LEU A 103 -10.97 3.75 -0.74
CA LEU A 103 -11.76 4.60 -1.63
C LEU A 103 -10.90 5.57 -2.46
N THR A 104 -9.69 5.93 -2.01
CA THR A 104 -8.74 6.71 -2.83
C THR A 104 -8.05 5.89 -3.94
N LEU A 105 -8.17 4.56 -3.91
CA LEU A 105 -7.62 3.65 -4.91
C LEU A 105 -8.65 3.25 -5.98
N ALA A 106 -9.90 3.73 -5.90
CA ALA A 106 -11.03 3.34 -6.75
C ALA A 106 -11.41 4.42 -7.78
#